data_AF-A0A7H8GHG2-F1
#
_entry.id   AF-A0A7H8GHG2-F1
#
_cell.length_a   1.000
_cell.length_b   1.000
_cell.length_c   1.000
_cell.angle_alpha   90.00
_cell.angle_beta   90.00
_cell.angle_gamma   90.00
#
_symmetry.space_group_name_H-M   'P 1'
#
loop_
_entity.id
_entity.type
_entity.pdbx_description
1 polymer ?
#
loop_
_entity_poly.entity_id
_entity_poly.type
_entity_poly.pdbx_seq_one_letter_code
_entity_poly.pdbx_strand_id
1 'polypeptide(L)'
;MIELISRIRRQSITGVVEAAIEEIAFDLDAPFVSGGEAHPMSLLSAVSEIWSTDESERFIQLCHYLPSLITYEEQRLWETIKASKFFLTPGTGDNAQYWEVPGVGRIDRQNLRHWWQELLNHVEDNKESRTIVPYEPPF
;
A
#
# COMPACT_ATOMS: atom_id res chain seq x y z
N MET A 1 -27.55 19.64 2.30
CA MET A 1 -27.89 18.52 3.21
C MET A 1 -26.90 18.44 4.36
N ILE A 2 -25.60 18.33 4.11
CA ILE A 2 -24.56 18.28 5.17
C ILE A 2 -24.58 19.49 6.12
N GLU A 3 -24.84 20.70 5.61
CA GLU A 3 -25.00 21.92 6.43
C GLU A 3 -26.22 21.90 7.37
N LEU A 4 -27.27 21.16 7.02
CA LEU A 4 -28.43 21.01 7.90
C LEU A 4 -28.12 20.00 9.00
N ILE A 5 -27.43 18.91 8.67
CA ILE A 5 -26.98 17.89 9.63
C ILE A 5 -26.01 18.51 10.64
N SER A 6 -25.06 19.33 10.18
CA SER A 6 -24.10 20.02 11.06
C SER A 6 -24.82 20.95 12.05
N ARG A 7 -25.82 21.71 11.60
CA ARG A 7 -26.66 22.58 12.46
C ARG A 7 -27.51 21.77 13.45
N ILE A 8 -28.10 20.66 13.02
CA ILE A 8 -28.94 19.79 13.88
C ILE A 8 -28.06 19.12 14.96
N ARG A 9 -26.93 18.53 14.56
CA ARG A 9 -26.01 17.81 15.46
C ARG A 9 -25.05 18.74 16.24
N ARG A 10 -25.04 20.04 15.93
CA ARG A 10 -24.16 21.06 16.55
C ARG A 10 -22.67 20.71 16.47
N GLN A 11 -22.24 20.17 15.33
CA GLN A 11 -20.85 19.82 15.05
C GLN A 11 -20.36 20.48 13.76
N SER A 12 -19.05 20.51 13.53
CA SER A 12 -18.48 21.03 12.29
C SER A 12 -18.88 20.15 11.10
N ILE A 13 -18.83 20.69 9.88
CA ILE A 13 -19.06 19.89 8.66
C ILE A 13 -18.07 18.72 8.62
N THR A 14 -16.80 18.96 8.97
CA THR A 14 -15.78 17.90 9.12
C THR A 14 -16.21 16.82 10.10
N GLY A 15 -16.72 17.19 11.28
CA GLY A 15 -17.21 16.21 12.26
C GLY A 15 -18.43 15.42 11.77
N VAL A 16 -19.27 16.00 10.91
CA VAL A 16 -20.33 15.23 10.22
C VAL A 16 -19.73 14.19 9.28
N VAL A 17 -18.70 14.54 8.52
CA VAL A 17 -18.03 13.62 7.58
C VAL A 17 -17.32 12.50 8.35
N GLU A 18 -16.57 12.83 9.40
CA GLU A 18 -15.86 11.86 10.24
C GLU A 18 -16.85 10.83 10.83
N ALA A 19 -17.93 11.29 11.45
CA ALA A 19 -18.94 10.39 12.01
C ALA A 19 -19.58 9.48 10.95
N ALA A 20 -19.79 9.99 9.73
CA ALA A 20 -20.33 9.18 8.64
C ALA A 20 -19.33 8.15 8.12
N ILE A 21 -18.03 8.51 8.05
CA ILE A 21 -16.96 7.59 7.65
C ILE A 21 -16.78 6.51 8.73
N GLU A 22 -16.78 6.87 10.01
CA GLU A 22 -16.68 5.93 11.13
C GLU A 22 -17.82 4.90 11.10
N GLU A 23 -19.05 5.35 10.85
CA GLU A 23 -20.21 4.47 10.73
C GLU A 23 -20.06 3.50 9.55
N ILE A 24 -19.62 3.97 8.38
CA ILE A 24 -19.35 3.11 7.23
C ILE A 24 -18.21 2.13 7.51
N ALA A 25 -17.11 2.60 8.11
CA ALA A 25 -15.93 1.79 8.38
C ALA A 25 -16.19 0.69 9.41
N PHE A 26 -17.11 0.92 10.35
CA PHE A 26 -17.49 -0.07 11.36
C PHE A 26 -18.17 -1.29 10.75
N ASP A 27 -19.01 -1.08 9.72
CA ASP A 27 -19.78 -2.14 9.06
C ASP A 27 -19.10 -2.71 7.80
N LEU A 28 -17.90 -2.24 7.45
CA LEU A 28 -17.19 -2.66 6.24
C LEU A 28 -16.10 -3.69 6.53
N ASP A 29 -16.16 -4.82 5.85
CA ASP A 29 -15.06 -5.79 5.78
C ASP A 29 -14.20 -5.57 4.54
N ALA A 30 -12.88 -5.70 4.71
CA ALA A 30 -11.88 -5.72 3.67
C ALA A 30 -11.50 -7.17 3.29
N PRO A 31 -11.18 -7.45 2.01
CA PRO A 31 -10.73 -8.77 1.55
C PRO A 31 -9.25 -9.00 1.90
N PHE A 32 -8.96 -9.15 3.19
CA PHE A 32 -7.61 -9.28 3.73
C PHE A 32 -6.98 -10.64 3.38
N VAL A 33 -5.73 -10.63 2.92
CA VAL A 33 -4.98 -11.82 2.54
C VAL A 33 -3.97 -12.15 3.62
N SER A 34 -4.08 -13.34 4.20
CA SER A 34 -3.11 -13.89 5.15
C SER A 34 -2.94 -15.38 4.92
N GLY A 35 -1.72 -15.90 5.07
CA GLY A 35 -1.44 -17.32 4.82
C GLY A 35 -1.71 -17.79 3.38
N GLY A 36 -1.82 -16.86 2.42
CA GLY A 36 -2.10 -17.14 1.01
C GLY A 36 -3.59 -17.20 0.65
N GLU A 37 -4.50 -16.99 1.59
CA GLU A 37 -5.95 -16.99 1.34
C GLU A 37 -6.58 -15.64 1.71
N ALA A 38 -7.56 -15.22 0.92
CA ALA A 38 -8.35 -14.03 1.20
C ALA A 38 -9.51 -14.37 2.16
N HIS A 39 -9.66 -13.57 3.21
CA HIS A 39 -10.74 -13.67 4.17
C HIS A 39 -11.26 -12.28 4.54
N PRO A 40 -12.54 -12.14 4.90
CA PRO A 40 -13.05 -10.87 5.41
C PRO A 40 -12.34 -10.52 6.72
N MET A 41 -11.95 -9.26 6.87
CA MET A 41 -11.45 -8.66 8.11
C MET A 41 -12.07 -7.27 8.22
N SER A 42 -12.42 -6.83 9.44
CA SER A 42 -12.95 -5.48 9.62
C SER A 42 -11.97 -4.44 9.07
N LEU A 43 -12.50 -3.41 8.40
CA LEU A 43 -11.68 -2.39 7.77
C LEU A 43 -10.70 -1.75 8.77
N LEU A 44 -11.15 -1.46 9.99
CA LEU A 44 -10.32 -0.87 11.04
C LEU A 44 -9.13 -1.75 11.43
N SER A 45 -9.33 -3.07 11.53
CA SER A 45 -8.23 -4.01 11.78
C SER A 45 -7.29 -4.08 10.59
N ALA A 46 -7.82 -4.18 9.36
CA ALA A 46 -7.01 -4.20 8.15
C ALA A 46 -6.15 -2.93 8.00
N VAL A 47 -6.71 -1.75 8.27
CA VAL A 47 -6.01 -0.46 8.26
C VAL A 47 -4.87 -0.44 9.29
N SER A 48 -5.07 -1.05 10.46
CA SER A 48 -4.05 -1.11 11.52
C SER A 48 -2.85 -1.97 11.12
N GLU A 49 -3.06 -3.03 10.33
CA GLU A 49 -2.01 -3.90 9.82
C GLU A 49 -1.18 -3.25 8.69
N ILE A 50 -1.80 -2.37 7.89
CA ILE A 50 -1.14 -1.69 6.76
C ILE A 50 -0.55 -0.32 7.13
N TRP A 51 -0.81 0.19 8.33
CA TRP A 51 -0.43 1.54 8.68
C TRP A 51 1.07 1.65 8.96
N SER A 52 1.71 2.58 8.27
CA SER A 52 3.09 2.98 8.55
C SER A 52 3.27 4.48 8.26
N THR A 53 4.17 5.11 9.02
CA THR A 53 4.63 6.47 8.74
C THR A 53 5.55 6.53 7.52
N ASP A 54 6.14 5.40 7.14
CA ASP A 54 6.93 5.26 5.92
C ASP A 54 6.03 4.80 4.77
N GLU A 55 6.01 5.55 3.68
CA GLU A 55 5.14 5.27 2.55
C GLU A 55 5.49 3.97 1.84
N SER A 56 6.79 3.64 1.71
CA SER A 56 7.22 2.40 1.06
C SER A 56 6.75 1.19 1.85
N GLU A 57 6.82 1.25 3.19
CA GLU A 57 6.30 0.20 4.07
C GLU A 57 4.79 0.04 3.92
N ARG A 58 4.04 1.14 4.02
CA ARG A 58 2.57 1.14 3.88
C ARG A 58 2.16 0.56 2.52
N PHE A 59 2.88 0.89 1.46
CA PHE A 59 2.62 0.39 0.11
C PHE A 59 2.86 -1.12 -0.01
N ILE A 60 3.98 -1.63 0.51
CA ILE A 60 4.27 -3.07 0.48
C ILE A 60 3.25 -3.84 1.31
N GLN A 61 2.86 -3.32 2.48
CA GLN A 61 1.81 -3.92 3.30
C GLN A 61 0.46 -3.94 2.58
N LEU A 62 0.08 -2.85 1.90
CA LEU A 62 -1.13 -2.81 1.08
C LEU A 62 -1.10 -3.86 -0.03
N CYS A 63 0.02 -3.98 -0.76
CA CYS A 63 0.19 -4.98 -1.81
C CYS A 63 0.18 -6.42 -1.28
N HIS A 64 0.66 -6.64 -0.05
CA HIS A 64 0.72 -7.96 0.56
C HIS A 64 -0.63 -8.40 1.14
N TYR A 65 -1.28 -7.52 1.91
CA TYR A 65 -2.48 -7.84 2.67
C TYR A 65 -3.79 -7.51 1.94
N LEU A 66 -3.80 -6.55 1.00
CA LEU A 66 -4.99 -6.12 0.27
C LEU A 66 -4.73 -6.02 -1.25
N PRO A 67 -4.14 -7.04 -1.90
CA PRO A 67 -3.72 -6.98 -3.31
C PRO A 67 -4.87 -6.73 -4.29
N SER A 68 -6.12 -7.01 -3.92
CA SER A 68 -7.29 -6.77 -4.77
C SER A 68 -7.76 -5.31 -4.76
N LEU A 69 -7.24 -4.49 -3.84
CA LEU A 69 -7.66 -3.10 -3.65
C LEU A 69 -6.67 -2.07 -4.23
N ILE A 70 -5.50 -2.50 -4.69
CA ILE A 70 -4.53 -1.59 -5.30
C ILE A 70 -5.05 -1.07 -6.65
N THR A 71 -4.84 0.22 -6.89
CA THR A 71 -5.20 0.90 -8.13
C THR A 71 -4.30 0.45 -9.29
N TYR A 72 -4.65 0.86 -10.51
CA TYR A 72 -3.82 0.57 -11.68
C TYR A 72 -2.40 1.18 -11.58
N GLU A 73 -2.28 2.40 -11.06
CA GLU A 73 -1.00 3.08 -10.89
C GLU A 73 -0.15 2.37 -9.82
N GLU A 74 -0.75 2.01 -8.70
CA GLU A 74 -0.12 1.22 -7.65
C GLU A 74 0.28 -0.18 -8.15
N GLN A 75 -0.55 -0.82 -8.98
CA GLN A 75 -0.19 -2.08 -9.62
C GLN A 75 1.06 -1.91 -10.51
N ARG A 76 1.16 -0.83 -11.30
CA ARG A 76 2.38 -0.58 -12.11
C ARG A 76 3.61 -0.40 -11.24
N LEU A 77 3.51 0.33 -10.14
CA LEU A 77 4.59 0.47 -9.16
C LEU A 77 4.98 -0.89 -8.58
N TRP A 78 3.99 -1.70 -8.20
CA TRP A 78 4.20 -3.03 -7.65
C TRP A 78 4.91 -3.97 -8.64
N GLU A 79 4.45 -4.02 -9.88
CA GLU A 79 5.10 -4.81 -10.93
C GLU A 79 6.53 -4.32 -11.21
N THR A 80 6.75 -3.01 -11.16
CA THR A 80 8.09 -2.43 -11.32
C THR A 80 9.02 -2.91 -10.22
N ILE A 81 8.60 -2.89 -8.96
CA ILE A 81 9.38 -3.42 -7.83
C ILE A 81 9.72 -4.89 -8.06
N LYS A 82 8.74 -5.72 -8.43
CA LYS A 82 8.96 -7.16 -8.70
C LYS A 82 9.93 -7.41 -9.86
N ALA A 83 9.88 -6.59 -10.90
CA ALA A 83 10.77 -6.71 -12.06
C ALA A 83 12.19 -6.19 -11.80
N SER A 84 12.37 -5.36 -10.78
CA SER A 84 13.63 -4.68 -10.47
C SER A 84 14.48 -5.53 -9.53
N LYS A 85 15.46 -6.25 -10.10
CA LYS A 85 16.38 -7.12 -9.33
C LYS A 85 17.09 -6.39 -8.19
N PHE A 86 17.32 -5.09 -8.34
CA PHE A 86 17.98 -4.25 -7.34
C PHE A 86 17.25 -4.25 -5.98
N PHE A 87 15.92 -4.33 -5.98
CA PHE A 87 15.13 -4.37 -4.73
C PHE A 87 15.02 -5.77 -4.15
N LEU A 88 15.46 -6.82 -4.86
CA LEU A 88 15.40 -8.19 -4.40
C LEU A 88 16.71 -8.58 -3.72
N THR A 89 16.60 -9.26 -2.58
CA THR A 89 17.76 -9.75 -1.81
C THR A 89 17.73 -11.28 -1.70
N PRO A 90 18.88 -11.97 -1.72
CA PRO A 90 18.92 -13.40 -1.39
C PRO A 90 18.51 -13.67 0.07
N GLY A 91 18.45 -12.65 0.92
CA GLY A 91 17.98 -12.76 2.30
C GLY A 91 18.92 -13.56 3.20
N THR A 92 20.21 -13.30 3.09
CA THR A 92 21.23 -13.85 4.01
C THR A 92 21.34 -13.04 5.31
N GLY A 93 20.40 -12.12 5.58
CA GLY A 93 20.37 -11.24 6.75
C GLY A 93 19.16 -11.47 7.67
N ASP A 94 19.05 -10.65 8.72
CA ASP A 94 17.92 -10.65 9.67
C ASP A 94 16.58 -10.37 8.94
N ASN A 95 15.50 -11.03 9.36
CA ASN A 95 14.14 -10.83 8.84
C ASN A 95 13.68 -9.36 8.96
N ALA A 96 14.28 -8.58 9.88
CA ALA A 96 14.04 -7.15 10.00
C ALA A 96 14.50 -6.33 8.77
N GLN A 97 15.29 -6.91 7.86
CA GLN A 97 15.88 -6.21 6.71
C GLN A 97 15.07 -6.36 5.43
N TYR A 98 14.08 -7.25 5.38
CA TYR A 98 13.32 -7.51 4.16
C TYR A 98 11.84 -7.79 4.44
N TRP A 99 11.01 -7.65 3.41
CA TRP A 99 9.67 -8.24 3.38
C TRP A 99 9.74 -9.56 2.64
N GLU A 100 9.15 -10.61 3.21
CA GLU A 100 8.96 -11.88 2.52
C GLU A 100 7.58 -11.88 1.87
N VAL A 101 7.55 -11.74 0.55
CA VAL A 101 6.31 -11.64 -0.21
C VAL A 101 6.11 -12.92 -1.03
N PRO A 102 5.00 -13.67 -0.78
CA PRO A 102 4.69 -14.89 -1.52
C PRO A 102 4.72 -14.68 -3.04
N GLY A 103 5.42 -15.55 -3.76
CA GLY A 103 5.54 -15.49 -5.22
C GLY A 103 6.49 -14.42 -5.77
N VAL A 104 7.03 -13.54 -4.94
CA VAL A 104 8.02 -12.51 -5.33
C VAL A 104 9.40 -12.84 -4.79
N GLY A 105 9.46 -13.26 -3.52
CA GLY A 105 10.71 -13.47 -2.79
C GLY A 105 10.91 -12.40 -1.73
N ARG A 106 12.16 -11.99 -1.50
CA ARG A 106 12.53 -11.08 -0.42
C ARG A 106 12.86 -9.71 -0.97
N ILE A 107 12.10 -8.70 -0.55
CA ILE A 107 12.27 -7.30 -0.95
C ILE A 107 13.08 -6.59 0.14
N ASP A 108 14.21 -5.99 -0.22
CA ASP A 108 15.09 -5.27 0.69
C ASP A 108 14.46 -3.96 1.16
N ARG A 109 14.22 -3.85 2.49
CA ARG A 109 13.56 -2.69 3.11
C ARG A 109 14.38 -1.42 2.97
N GLN A 110 15.70 -1.53 3.13
CA GLN A 110 16.57 -0.37 3.13
C GLN A 110 16.70 0.21 1.72
N ASN A 111 16.90 -0.65 0.71
CA ASN A 111 17.00 -0.21 -0.68
C ASN A 111 15.70 0.41 -1.18
N LEU A 112 14.55 -0.25 -0.93
CA LEU A 112 13.27 0.29 -1.38
C LEU A 112 12.98 1.65 -0.75
N ARG A 113 13.20 1.77 0.56
CA ARG A 113 13.01 3.03 1.28
C ARG A 113 13.94 4.13 0.80
N HIS A 114 15.22 3.81 0.59
CA HIS A 114 16.23 4.78 0.20
C HIS A 114 15.97 5.36 -1.19
N TRP A 115 15.51 4.54 -2.13
CA TRP A 115 15.26 4.91 -3.52
C TRP A 115 13.77 5.12 -3.82
N TRP A 116 12.94 5.33 -2.79
CA TRP A 116 11.49 5.39 -2.95
C TRP A 116 11.06 6.50 -3.90
N GLN A 117 11.63 7.70 -3.74
CA GLN A 117 11.24 8.85 -4.55
C GLN A 117 11.68 8.70 -6.01
N GLU A 118 12.87 8.17 -6.25
CA GLU A 118 13.42 7.91 -7.57
C GLU A 118 12.65 6.80 -8.28
N LEU A 119 12.22 5.77 -7.55
CA LEU A 119 11.34 4.74 -8.07
C LEU A 119 9.99 5.32 -8.51
N LEU A 120 9.38 6.17 -7.69
CA LEU A 120 8.11 6.84 -8.05
C LEU A 120 8.27 7.67 -9.33
N ASN A 121 9.33 8.47 -9.41
CA ASN A 121 9.63 9.28 -10.60
C ASN A 121 9.86 8.39 -11.83
N HIS A 122 10.60 7.28 -11.68
CA HIS A 122 10.83 6.33 -12.75
C HIS A 122 9.53 5.70 -13.26
N VAL A 123 8.61 5.32 -12.38
CA VAL A 123 7.31 4.76 -12.78
C VAL A 123 6.48 5.82 -13.52
N GLU A 124 6.49 7.07 -13.05
CA GLU A 124 5.79 8.18 -13.70
C GLU A 124 6.36 8.51 -15.08
N ASP A 125 7.69 8.57 -15.21
CA ASP A 125 8.39 8.81 -16.48
C ASP A 125 8.09 7.71 -17.51
N ASN A 126 7.79 6.49 -17.04
CA ASN A 126 7.48 5.32 -17.86
C ASN A 126 5.99 4.95 -17.86
N LYS A 127 5.08 5.84 -17.46
CA LYS A 127 3.63 5.51 -17.37
C LYS A 127 3.00 5.14 -18.72
N GLU A 128 3.45 5.78 -19.79
CA GLU A 128 2.99 5.51 -21.16
C GLU A 128 3.63 4.25 -21.77
N SER A 129 4.61 3.66 -21.10
CA SER A 129 5.23 2.43 -21.57
C SER A 129 4.22 1.28 -21.57
N ARG A 130 4.18 0.54 -22.69
CA ARG A 130 3.33 -0.65 -22.87
C ARG A 130 3.76 -1.82 -22.00
N THR A 131 4.99 -1.81 -21.51
CA THR A 131 5.55 -2.85 -20.64
C THR A 131 6.13 -2.22 -19.39
N ILE A 132 6.23 -3.02 -18.32
CA ILE A 132 6.92 -2.63 -17.11
C ILE A 132 8.41 -2.44 -17.43
N VAL A 133 8.94 -1.28 -17.04
CA VAL A 133 10.36 -0.93 -17.19
C VAL A 133 10.99 -1.10 -15.82
N PRO A 134 11.88 -2.09 -15.61
CA PRO A 134 12.56 -2.27 -14.34
C PRO A 134 13.35 -1.02 -13.94
N TYR A 135 13.40 -0.74 -12.64
CA TYR A 135 14.23 0.30 -12.06
C TYR A 135 15.65 -0.21 -11.85
N GLU A 136 16.61 0.59 -12.30
CA GLU A 136 18.03 0.41 -12.05
C GLU A 136 18.59 1.74 -11.51
N PRO A 137 19.28 1.73 -10.36
CA PRO A 137 19.83 2.97 -9.81
C PRO A 137 21.01 3.46 -10.65
N PRO A 138 21.25 4.79 -10.70
CA PRO A 138 22.36 5.38 -11.44
C PRO A 138 23.67 5.17 -10.67
N PHE A 139 24.38 4.07 -10.93
CA PHE A 139 25.75 3.83 -10.44
C PHE A 139 26.69 3.34 -11.55
#